data_AF-A0A6B0GNZ2-F1
#
_entry.id   AF-A0A6B0GNZ2-F1
#
_cell.length_a   1.000
_cell.length_b   1.000
_cell.length_c   1.000
_cell.angle_alpha   90.00
_cell.angle_beta   90.00
_cell.angle_gamma   90.00
#
_symmetry.space_group_name_H-M   'P 1'
#
loop_
_entity.id
_entity.type
_entity.pdbx_description
1 polymer ?
#
loop_
_entity_poly.entity_id
_entity_poly.type
_entity_poly.pdbx_seq_one_letter_code
_entity_poly.pdbx_strand_id
1 'polypeptide(L)'
;MARHHATAGAVEAGELGLFDEPAPERGDNWERHVSAPEGMDEVAVSVEVSPLMVYTAVRLCGALAADQVLDRILTDERLRENDDSLGALLDGNRWVLQHGPQVGWLPTDCEASEFRRRIRQARDGLLVRSGDINDGEIDWEVASEVLREAHGLLGTLTHVFDLLDVSVTRELTCSALANNGQRETDIVARHLAEFIATQTAISSRIGCQSAFRCLYEPRSAKQARSLGAPTVDPVDPSGTVIGSWIVRGQGVKAFRPALTRLHTHLDDRLQEDAESFEPFLCRQRIVTDATPALRRTAERVLSAKRMASTRQTVALARLFAPSPWALAEGLWRLQGQDAGEERAPYLDELRWAFGQADERVFLAGLPFDVTPTVRAIVAALLRGGPASTQRELAERAGVTTQSVRNNRETLVALQRLGLLTTDDGWRVRLPTREERHEYAVGCRPQYLVGDWTAHDHVPSLAACLHDVLGDCGVDRRPLEDCWAALSVGSPPPERLLDHWPWLGPYLRVLGVLLDETASWVPEPRWETTVTYGVAPDAQQATLAMAAAD
;
A
#
# COMPACT_ATOMS: atom_id res chain seq x y z
N MET A 1 1.17 15.35 4.30
CA MET A 1 0.48 14.53 5.32
C MET A 1 -0.46 13.49 4.74
N ALA A 2 -1.51 13.83 3.97
CA ALA A 2 -2.41 12.82 3.37
C ALA A 2 -1.65 11.67 2.66
N ARG A 3 -0.72 12.03 1.76
CA ARG A 3 0.14 11.07 1.05
C ARG A 3 1.01 10.21 1.99
N HIS A 4 1.48 10.76 3.11
CA HIS A 4 2.24 10.00 4.10
C HIS A 4 1.38 8.89 4.70
N HIS A 5 0.17 9.22 5.19
CA HIS A 5 -0.73 8.22 5.76
C HIS A 5 -1.18 7.17 4.74
N ALA A 6 -1.38 7.55 3.47
CA ALA A 6 -1.64 6.59 2.39
C ALA A 6 -0.48 5.62 2.19
N THR A 7 0.74 6.14 2.00
CA THR A 7 1.92 5.31 1.77
C THR A 7 2.21 4.41 2.98
N ALA A 8 2.16 4.94 4.20
CA ALA A 8 2.40 4.15 5.42
C ALA A 8 1.26 3.16 5.75
N GLY A 9 0.01 3.49 5.39
CA GLY A 9 -1.14 2.61 5.63
C GLY A 9 -1.35 1.53 4.57
N ALA A 10 -0.75 1.70 3.38
CA ALA A 10 -0.96 0.81 2.26
C ALA A 10 -0.48 -0.63 2.53
N VAL A 11 0.56 -0.82 3.33
CA VAL A 11 1.21 -2.11 3.60
C VAL A 11 1.55 -2.23 5.08
N GLU A 12 1.61 -3.46 5.60
CA GLU A 12 2.16 -3.72 6.93
C GLU A 12 3.70 -3.73 6.89
N ALA A 13 4.32 -3.78 8.07
CA ALA A 13 5.77 -3.85 8.19
C ALA A 13 6.31 -5.10 7.48
N GLY A 14 7.29 -4.89 6.58
CA GLY A 14 7.94 -5.96 5.82
C GLY A 14 7.15 -6.47 4.60
N GLU A 15 5.92 -6.00 4.38
CA GLU A 15 5.12 -6.37 3.20
C GLU A 15 5.57 -5.66 1.91
N LEU A 16 5.25 -6.29 0.77
CA LEU A 16 5.32 -5.72 -0.56
C LEU A 16 3.90 -5.53 -1.12
N GLY A 17 3.48 -4.29 -1.32
CA GLY A 17 2.20 -3.96 -1.92
C GLY A 17 2.30 -3.71 -3.42
N LEU A 18 1.35 -4.23 -4.20
CA LEU A 18 1.24 -3.99 -5.63
C LEU A 18 -0.11 -3.34 -5.95
N PHE A 19 -0.09 -2.05 -6.32
CA PHE A 19 -1.28 -1.22 -6.51
C PHE A 19 -1.40 -0.73 -7.96
N ASP A 20 -2.39 -1.28 -8.67
CA ASP A 20 -2.66 -0.98 -10.07
C ASP A 20 -3.64 0.16 -10.23
N GLU A 21 -3.09 1.37 -10.12
CA GLU A 21 -3.80 2.63 -10.23
C GLU A 21 -2.88 3.69 -10.84
N PRO A 22 -3.43 4.80 -11.37
CA PRO A 22 -2.62 5.90 -11.84
C PRO A 22 -1.66 6.42 -10.76
N ALA A 23 -0.37 6.44 -11.09
CA ALA A 23 0.65 7.09 -10.29
C ALA A 23 0.90 8.51 -10.85
N PRO A 24 1.28 9.49 -10.01
CA PRO A 24 1.58 10.84 -10.48
C PRO A 24 2.77 10.80 -11.44
N GLU A 25 2.59 11.37 -12.63
CA GLU A 25 3.69 11.65 -13.55
C GLU A 25 4.61 12.71 -12.93
N ARG A 26 5.93 12.48 -13.01
CA ARG A 26 6.94 13.45 -12.55
C ARG A 26 7.53 14.18 -13.74
N GLY A 27 7.61 15.50 -13.62
CA GLY A 27 8.19 16.36 -14.66
C GLY A 27 9.72 16.29 -14.69
N ASP A 28 10.34 15.97 -13.55
CA ASP A 28 11.78 15.75 -13.40
C ASP A 28 12.04 14.32 -12.92
N ASN A 29 12.94 13.64 -13.63
CA ASN A 29 13.44 12.31 -13.29
C ASN A 29 14.03 12.22 -11.88
N TRP A 30 14.48 13.31 -11.28
CA TRP A 30 15.02 13.36 -9.91
C TRP A 30 14.00 13.79 -8.85
N GLU A 31 12.76 14.08 -9.26
CA GLU A 31 11.69 14.44 -8.35
C GLU A 31 11.41 13.27 -7.39
N ARG A 32 11.32 13.58 -6.10
CA ARG A 32 11.09 12.62 -5.01
C ARG A 32 10.12 13.20 -4.00
N HIS A 33 9.23 12.37 -3.49
CA HIS A 33 8.43 12.73 -2.33
C HIS A 33 9.03 12.06 -1.10
N VAL A 34 9.20 12.85 -0.04
CA VAL A 34 9.83 12.42 1.20
C VAL A 34 8.98 12.95 2.35
N SER A 35 8.68 12.10 3.32
CA SER A 35 7.90 12.49 4.49
C SER A 35 8.38 11.75 5.74
N ALA A 36 8.75 12.51 6.76
CA ALA A 36 9.07 12.07 8.11
C ALA A 36 8.38 13.03 9.10
N PRO A 37 7.08 12.82 9.41
CA PRO A 37 6.32 13.71 10.26
C PRO A 37 6.89 13.78 11.69
N GLU A 38 6.75 14.95 12.31
CA GLU A 38 7.09 15.11 13.72
C GLU A 38 6.14 14.27 14.60
N GLY A 39 6.70 13.66 15.65
CA GLY A 39 5.96 12.79 16.57
C GLY A 39 5.62 11.39 16.03
N MET A 40 6.08 11.02 14.82
CA MET A 40 5.89 9.68 14.26
C MET A 40 7.23 9.00 13.99
N ASP A 41 7.36 7.75 14.40
CA ASP A 41 8.53 6.89 14.13
C ASP A 41 8.41 6.20 12.78
N GLU A 42 8.20 7.00 11.74
CA GLU A 42 7.93 6.51 10.39
C GLU A 42 8.53 7.41 9.30
N VAL A 43 9.08 6.77 8.26
CA VAL A 43 9.56 7.41 7.04
C VAL A 43 8.85 6.82 5.84
N ALA A 44 8.22 7.69 5.05
CA ALA A 44 7.63 7.33 3.77
C ALA A 44 8.34 8.09 2.64
N VAL A 45 8.94 7.35 1.71
CA VAL A 45 9.58 7.92 0.51
C VAL A 45 8.91 7.39 -0.75
N SER A 46 8.97 8.18 -1.81
CA SER A 46 8.44 7.81 -3.11
C SER A 46 9.32 8.30 -4.25
N VAL A 47 9.69 7.38 -5.14
CA VAL A 47 10.54 7.66 -6.31
C VAL A 47 9.95 7.02 -7.56
N GLU A 48 10.23 7.59 -8.72
CA GLU A 48 9.88 6.97 -10.00
C GLU A 48 10.90 5.91 -10.38
N VAL A 49 10.41 4.76 -10.86
CA VAL A 49 11.23 3.67 -11.38
C VAL A 49 11.84 4.10 -12.71
N SER A 50 13.16 3.97 -12.82
CA SER A 50 13.87 4.04 -14.10
C SER A 50 14.05 2.64 -14.68
N PRO A 51 14.07 2.45 -16.02
CA PRO A 51 14.51 1.19 -16.62
C PRO A 51 15.93 0.78 -16.23
N LEU A 52 16.79 1.74 -15.87
CA LEU A 52 18.14 1.48 -15.35
C LEU A 52 18.11 1.60 -13.81
N MET A 53 18.17 0.46 -13.12
CA MET A 53 17.96 0.35 -11.66
C MET A 53 18.91 1.23 -10.82
N VAL A 54 20.09 1.58 -11.34
CA VAL A 54 21.02 2.50 -10.69
C VAL A 54 20.36 3.84 -10.36
N TYR A 55 19.55 4.40 -11.26
CA TYR A 55 18.86 5.66 -11.00
C TYR A 55 17.79 5.49 -9.92
N THR A 56 17.03 4.41 -9.97
CA THR A 56 16.06 4.08 -8.90
C THR A 56 16.75 3.98 -7.54
N ALA A 57 17.89 3.30 -7.46
CA ALA A 57 18.67 3.14 -6.24
C ALA A 57 19.21 4.47 -5.71
N VAL A 58 19.79 5.31 -6.58
CA VAL A 58 20.31 6.63 -6.21
C VAL A 58 19.19 7.58 -5.80
N ARG A 59 18.04 7.55 -6.47
CA ARG A 59 16.85 8.33 -6.08
C ARG A 59 16.37 7.93 -4.67
N LEU A 60 16.32 6.64 -4.36
CA LEU A 60 15.97 6.16 -3.01
C LEU A 60 17.00 6.62 -1.98
N CYS A 61 18.29 6.57 -2.29
CA CYS A 61 19.34 7.10 -1.41
C CYS A 61 19.12 8.60 -1.15
N GLY A 62 18.88 9.38 -2.21
CA GLY A 62 18.57 10.81 -2.11
C GLY A 62 17.30 11.12 -1.33
N ALA A 63 16.33 10.22 -1.33
CA ALA A 63 15.08 10.34 -0.60
C ALA A 63 15.24 10.02 0.90
N LEU A 64 15.84 8.87 1.22
CA LEU A 64 16.03 8.41 2.60
C LEU A 64 17.13 9.19 3.34
N ALA A 65 18.10 9.72 2.62
CA ALA A 65 19.14 10.61 3.15
C ALA A 65 18.83 12.09 2.94
N ALA A 66 17.56 12.47 2.70
CA ALA A 66 17.18 13.87 2.63
C ALA A 66 17.37 14.54 4.00
N ASP A 67 17.75 15.82 4.02
CA ASP A 67 18.08 16.52 5.28
C ASP A 67 16.90 16.52 6.27
N GLN A 68 15.67 16.71 5.79
CA GLN A 68 14.47 16.62 6.63
C GLN A 68 14.26 15.24 7.28
N VAL A 69 14.78 14.15 6.70
CA VAL A 69 14.72 12.80 7.29
C VAL A 69 15.84 12.64 8.29
N LEU A 70 17.06 12.98 7.87
CA LEU A 70 18.25 12.84 8.70
C LEU A 70 18.20 13.71 9.96
N ASP A 71 17.79 14.97 9.82
CA ASP A 71 17.68 15.91 10.94
C ASP A 71 16.57 15.54 11.92
N ARG A 72 15.59 14.74 11.47
CA ARG A 72 14.50 14.24 12.31
C ARG A 72 14.88 12.96 13.07
N ILE A 73 15.58 12.04 12.40
CA ILE A 73 15.84 10.68 12.95
C ILE A 73 17.19 10.60 13.64
N LEU A 74 18.22 11.19 13.02
CA LEU A 74 19.57 11.20 13.57
C LEU A 74 19.74 12.46 14.42
N THR A 75 19.06 12.49 15.56
CA THR A 75 19.23 13.51 16.60
C THR A 75 20.16 12.99 17.69
N ASP A 76 20.86 13.91 18.35
CA ASP A 76 21.75 13.55 19.47
C ASP A 76 21.00 12.88 20.63
N GLU A 77 19.72 13.21 20.80
CA GLU A 77 18.80 12.60 21.76
C GLU A 77 18.53 11.13 21.41
N ARG A 78 18.04 10.84 20.19
CA ARG A 78 17.78 9.45 19.75
C ARG A 78 19.02 8.57 19.72
N LEU A 79 20.18 9.17 19.46
CA LEU A 79 21.44 8.44 19.57
C LEU A 79 21.81 8.15 21.02
N ARG A 80 21.42 8.93 22.02
CA ARG A 80 21.91 8.78 23.41
C ARG A 80 20.86 8.32 24.43
N GLU A 81 19.64 8.02 23.99
CA GLU A 81 18.53 7.60 24.86
C GLU A 81 18.70 6.18 25.42
N ASN A 82 19.15 6.06 26.68
CA ASN A 82 19.35 4.82 27.44
C ASN A 82 20.60 4.00 27.06
N ASP A 83 20.97 3.04 27.93
CA ASP A 83 22.17 2.20 27.79
C ASP A 83 22.13 1.26 26.56
N ASP A 84 20.94 1.02 25.98
CA ASP A 84 20.73 0.23 24.75
C ASP A 84 20.60 1.11 23.48
N SER A 85 20.84 2.43 23.56
CA SER A 85 20.75 3.35 22.42
C SER A 85 21.78 3.09 21.32
N LEU A 86 21.48 3.56 20.11
CA LEU A 86 22.42 3.51 18.98
C LEU A 86 23.78 4.16 19.29
N GLY A 87 23.82 5.23 20.09
CA GLY A 87 25.04 5.90 20.53
C GLY A 87 25.81 5.11 21.58
N ALA A 88 25.13 4.47 22.54
CA ALA A 88 25.78 3.50 23.42
C ALA A 88 26.38 2.32 22.62
N LEU A 89 25.66 1.86 21.58
CA LEU A 89 26.18 0.86 20.64
C LEU A 89 27.36 1.39 19.81
N LEU A 90 27.40 2.68 19.47
CA LEU A 90 28.51 3.29 18.75
C LEU A 90 29.77 3.46 19.63
N ASP A 91 29.59 3.77 20.92
CA ASP A 91 30.71 3.92 21.88
C ASP A 91 31.27 2.57 22.34
N GLY A 92 30.41 1.57 22.59
CA GLY A 92 30.81 0.29 23.19
C GLY A 92 30.82 -0.91 22.23
N ASN A 93 30.04 -0.87 21.14
CA ASN A 93 29.73 -2.03 20.30
C ASN A 93 29.88 -1.75 18.79
N ARG A 94 30.71 -0.77 18.41
CA ARG A 94 30.89 -0.36 17.00
C ARG A 94 31.24 -1.52 16.08
N TRP A 95 32.06 -2.45 16.56
CA TRP A 95 32.41 -3.64 15.79
C TRP A 95 31.17 -4.49 15.48
N VAL A 96 30.27 -4.68 16.46
CA VAL A 96 29.01 -5.39 16.27
C VAL A 96 28.13 -4.66 15.25
N LEU A 97 27.97 -3.34 15.34
CA LEU A 97 27.18 -2.56 14.39
C LEU A 97 27.73 -2.59 12.95
N GLN A 98 29.06 -2.57 12.80
CA GLN A 98 29.71 -2.60 11.47
C GLN A 98 29.64 -3.97 10.80
N HIS A 99 29.55 -5.05 11.58
CA HIS A 99 29.70 -6.41 11.05
C HIS A 99 28.42 -7.25 11.14
N GLY A 100 27.54 -6.96 12.10
CA GLY A 100 26.20 -7.54 12.23
C GLY A 100 25.22 -6.93 11.23
N PRO A 101 24.61 -5.76 11.53
CA PRO A 101 23.66 -5.09 10.62
C PRO A 101 24.35 -4.39 9.44
N GLN A 102 25.68 -4.26 9.49
CA GLN A 102 26.52 -3.78 8.38
C GLN A 102 26.42 -2.29 8.10
N VAL A 103 26.40 -1.50 9.17
CA VAL A 103 26.31 -0.05 9.05
C VAL A 103 27.67 0.52 8.61
N GLY A 104 27.84 0.73 7.31
CA GLY A 104 29.15 1.00 6.69
C GLY A 104 29.69 2.42 6.91
N TRP A 105 28.82 3.41 7.15
CA TRP A 105 29.17 4.83 7.27
C TRP A 105 29.26 5.32 8.72
N LEU A 106 29.43 4.41 9.68
CA LEU A 106 29.46 4.77 11.09
C LEU A 106 30.61 5.72 11.42
N PRO A 107 30.32 6.85 12.10
CA PRO A 107 31.34 7.77 12.57
C PRO A 107 32.26 7.10 13.60
N THR A 108 33.41 7.72 13.85
CA THR A 108 34.30 7.27 14.93
C THR A 108 33.80 7.73 16.29
N ASP A 109 33.09 8.86 16.32
CA ASP A 109 32.51 9.47 17.51
C ASP A 109 30.98 9.43 17.43
N CYS A 110 30.28 9.39 18.56
CA CYS A 110 28.82 9.23 18.64
C CYS A 110 28.01 10.52 18.38
N GLU A 111 28.53 11.43 17.57
CA GLU A 111 27.84 12.67 17.26
C GLU A 111 26.90 12.51 16.06
N ALA A 112 25.64 12.91 16.25
CA ALA A 112 24.64 12.85 15.19
C ALA A 112 25.01 13.76 14.00
N SER A 113 25.66 14.89 14.27
CA SER A 113 26.17 15.83 13.25
C SER A 113 27.16 15.14 12.29
N GLU A 114 28.12 14.40 12.83
CA GLU A 114 29.16 13.69 12.07
C GLU A 114 28.57 12.50 11.31
N PHE A 115 27.64 11.75 11.91
CA PHE A 115 26.97 10.66 11.20
C PHE A 115 26.16 11.21 10.01
N ARG A 116 25.35 12.24 10.23
CA ARG A 116 24.60 12.93 9.15
C ARG A 116 25.53 13.44 8.05
N ARG A 117 26.69 14.02 8.41
CA ARG A 117 27.67 14.50 7.44
C ARG A 117 28.19 13.37 6.54
N ARG A 118 28.55 12.21 7.10
CA ARG A 118 29.03 11.06 6.30
C ARG A 118 27.97 10.51 5.36
N ILE A 119 26.74 10.40 5.84
CA ILE A 119 25.61 9.95 5.02
C ILE A 119 25.32 10.95 3.88
N ARG A 120 25.35 12.26 4.15
CA ARG A 120 25.22 13.30 3.13
C ARG A 120 26.32 13.19 2.07
N GLN A 121 27.58 13.01 2.49
CA GLN A 121 28.70 12.85 1.56
C GLN A 121 28.55 11.62 0.66
N ALA A 122 28.09 10.48 1.21
CA ALA A 122 27.82 9.28 0.44
C ALA A 122 26.69 9.50 -0.58
N ARG A 123 25.58 10.10 -0.14
CA ARG A 123 24.45 10.49 -0.99
C ARG A 123 24.90 11.41 -2.14
N ASP A 124 25.64 12.46 -1.82
CA ASP A 124 26.06 13.47 -2.79
C ASP A 124 27.06 12.88 -3.79
N GLY A 125 27.98 12.01 -3.34
CA GLY A 125 28.88 11.26 -4.21
C GLY A 125 28.15 10.35 -5.20
N LEU A 126 27.10 9.65 -4.75
CA LEU A 126 26.24 8.84 -5.63
C LEU A 126 25.49 9.70 -6.64
N LEU A 127 24.95 10.85 -6.24
CA LEU A 127 24.25 11.77 -7.14
C LEU A 127 25.18 12.30 -8.24
N VAL A 128 26.39 12.73 -7.87
CA VAL A 128 27.40 13.21 -8.83
C VAL A 128 27.76 12.10 -9.83
N ARG A 129 28.18 10.93 -9.34
CA ARG A 129 28.61 9.81 -10.21
C ARG A 129 27.48 9.23 -11.04
N SER A 130 26.23 9.38 -10.61
CA SER A 130 25.08 8.97 -11.42
C SER A 130 24.86 9.88 -12.63
N GLY A 131 25.30 11.14 -12.58
CA GLY A 131 25.32 12.03 -13.74
C GLY A 131 26.24 11.51 -14.85
N ASP A 132 27.37 10.92 -14.46
CA ASP A 132 28.40 10.40 -15.38
C ASP A 132 27.99 9.09 -16.10
N ILE A 133 26.86 8.45 -15.70
CA ILE A 133 26.37 7.21 -16.30
C ILE A 133 25.77 7.46 -17.71
N ASN A 134 25.30 8.69 -18.00
CA ASN A 134 24.55 8.99 -19.22
C ASN A 134 25.24 9.99 -20.16
N ASP A 135 26.52 9.81 -20.43
CA ASP A 135 27.27 10.56 -21.44
C ASP A 135 27.20 9.88 -22.83
N GLY A 136 25.98 9.70 -23.34
CA GLY A 136 25.69 9.22 -24.71
C GLY A 136 25.69 7.69 -24.89
N GLU A 137 26.63 6.98 -24.26
CA GLU A 137 26.61 5.52 -24.10
C GLU A 137 26.68 5.17 -22.62
N ILE A 138 25.93 4.15 -22.19
CA ILE A 138 25.90 3.76 -20.77
C ILE A 138 27.24 3.13 -20.39
N ASP A 139 27.95 3.76 -19.46
CA ASP A 139 29.09 3.15 -18.79
C ASP A 139 28.61 2.12 -17.76
N TRP A 140 28.64 0.84 -18.14
CA TRP A 140 28.19 -0.27 -17.31
C TRP A 140 29.08 -0.53 -16.10
N GLU A 141 30.37 -0.17 -16.14
CA GLU A 141 31.28 -0.33 -15.02
C GLU A 141 30.94 0.69 -13.93
N VAL A 142 30.81 1.96 -14.31
CA VAL A 142 30.36 3.04 -13.42
C VAL A 142 28.96 2.75 -12.90
N ALA A 143 28.02 2.34 -13.76
CA ALA A 143 26.65 2.02 -13.33
C ALA A 143 26.61 0.88 -12.31
N SER A 144 27.38 -0.19 -12.52
CA SER A 144 27.50 -1.31 -11.59
C SER A 144 28.13 -0.88 -10.26
N GLU A 145 29.14 -0.02 -10.31
CA GLU A 145 29.79 0.51 -9.11
C GLU A 145 28.87 1.40 -8.27
N VAL A 146 28.19 2.35 -8.91
CA VAL A 146 27.21 3.24 -8.28
C VAL A 146 26.05 2.45 -7.72
N LEU A 147 25.53 1.46 -8.45
CA LEU A 147 24.44 0.61 -7.98
C LEU A 147 24.84 -0.17 -6.72
N ARG A 148 26.04 -0.76 -6.71
CA ARG A 148 26.56 -1.52 -5.56
C ARG A 148 26.73 -0.65 -4.31
N GLU A 149 27.23 0.57 -4.48
CA GLU A 149 27.38 1.51 -3.37
C GLU A 149 26.03 2.05 -2.88
N ALA A 150 25.10 2.34 -3.80
CA ALA A 150 23.72 2.69 -3.46
C ALA A 150 23.03 1.55 -2.70
N HIS A 151 23.27 0.28 -3.06
CA HIS A 151 22.78 -0.87 -2.29
C HIS A 151 23.27 -0.85 -0.84
N GLY A 152 24.57 -0.58 -0.64
CA GLY A 152 25.16 -0.46 0.69
C GLY A 152 24.53 0.68 1.50
N LEU A 153 24.35 1.86 0.89
CA LEU A 153 23.81 3.02 1.58
C LEU A 153 22.34 2.81 1.96
N LEU A 154 21.55 2.23 1.07
CA LEU A 154 20.16 1.85 1.37
C LEU A 154 20.09 0.84 2.51
N GLY A 155 20.95 -0.18 2.50
CA GLY A 155 21.05 -1.14 3.61
C GLY A 155 21.38 -0.44 4.94
N THR A 156 22.40 0.41 4.94
CA THR A 156 22.81 1.19 6.13
C THR A 156 21.68 2.05 6.67
N LEU A 157 21.01 2.85 5.82
CA LEU A 157 19.89 3.69 6.24
C LEU A 157 18.75 2.85 6.83
N THR A 158 18.44 1.72 6.20
CA THR A 158 17.35 0.83 6.64
C THR A 158 17.63 0.21 8.00
N HIS A 159 18.85 -0.32 8.21
CA HIS A 159 19.24 -0.90 9.49
C HIS A 159 19.36 0.14 10.60
N VAL A 160 19.85 1.35 10.29
CA VAL A 160 19.89 2.45 11.27
C VAL A 160 18.48 2.88 11.66
N PHE A 161 17.55 2.94 10.71
CA PHE A 161 16.16 3.26 11.01
C PHE A 161 15.52 2.15 11.85
N ASP A 162 15.76 0.87 11.56
CA ASP A 162 15.31 -0.27 12.40
C ASP A 162 15.85 -0.20 13.82
N LEU A 163 17.16 0.08 13.99
CA LEU A 163 17.80 0.22 15.30
C LEU A 163 17.28 1.41 16.12
N LEU A 164 16.63 2.37 15.47
CA LEU A 164 15.99 3.53 16.10
C LEU A 164 14.46 3.37 16.18
N ASP A 165 13.95 2.15 15.95
CA ASP A 165 12.53 1.81 15.89
C ASP A 165 11.71 2.66 14.89
N VAL A 166 12.37 3.16 13.84
CA VAL A 166 11.76 3.94 12.77
C VAL A 166 11.38 3.04 11.61
N SER A 167 10.08 2.92 11.35
CA SER A 167 9.56 2.17 10.21
C SER A 167 9.83 2.89 8.89
N VAL A 168 10.06 2.14 7.81
CA VAL A 168 10.40 2.70 6.50
C VAL A 168 9.56 2.08 5.40
N THR A 169 8.82 2.91 4.67
CA THR A 169 8.03 2.51 3.51
C THR A 169 8.54 3.19 2.23
N ARG A 170 8.84 2.39 1.21
CA ARG A 170 9.39 2.82 -0.07
C ARG A 170 8.36 2.61 -1.18
N GLU A 171 7.81 3.70 -1.70
CA GLU A 171 6.92 3.70 -2.86
C GLU A 171 7.74 3.85 -4.15
N LEU A 172 7.56 2.91 -5.07
CA LEU A 172 8.11 2.89 -6.40
C LEU A 172 6.98 3.16 -7.39
N THR A 173 6.97 4.36 -7.98
CA THR A 173 5.94 4.76 -8.94
C THR A 173 6.36 4.41 -10.37
N CYS A 174 5.40 3.90 -11.14
CA CYS A 174 5.60 3.48 -12.52
C CYS A 174 4.60 4.17 -13.46
N SER A 175 4.75 5.48 -13.65
CA SER A 175 3.82 6.31 -14.44
C SER A 175 3.85 5.98 -15.93
N ALA A 176 5.03 5.70 -16.48
CA ALA A 176 5.20 5.51 -17.91
C ALA A 176 4.76 4.11 -18.43
N LEU A 177 4.52 3.14 -17.55
CA LEU A 177 4.27 1.75 -17.97
C LEU A 177 3.05 1.57 -18.87
N ALA A 178 1.97 2.33 -18.62
CA ALA A 178 0.75 2.24 -19.41
C ALA A 178 0.96 2.55 -20.91
N ASN A 179 2.04 3.27 -21.24
CA ASN A 179 2.39 3.65 -22.60
C ASN A 179 3.43 2.71 -23.25
N ASN A 180 4.01 1.78 -22.47
CA ASN A 180 5.06 0.89 -22.93
C ASN A 180 4.49 -0.36 -23.61
N GLY A 181 5.27 -0.95 -24.53
CA GLY A 181 4.95 -2.27 -25.07
C GLY A 181 5.14 -3.38 -24.03
N GLN A 182 4.49 -4.53 -24.22
CA GLN A 182 4.58 -5.68 -23.30
C GLN A 182 6.03 -6.09 -23.02
N ARG A 183 6.87 -6.16 -24.06
CA ARG A 183 8.29 -6.56 -23.92
C ARG A 183 9.07 -5.64 -23.00
N GLU A 184 8.87 -4.33 -23.11
CA GLU A 184 9.55 -3.35 -22.27
C GLU A 184 9.04 -3.42 -20.82
N THR A 185 7.73 -3.59 -20.65
CA THR A 185 7.09 -3.84 -19.36
C THR A 185 7.69 -5.07 -18.67
N ASP A 186 7.85 -6.18 -19.39
CA ASP A 186 8.44 -7.42 -18.84
C ASP A 186 9.92 -7.24 -18.44
N ILE A 187 10.68 -6.46 -19.20
CA ILE A 187 12.09 -6.16 -18.87
C ILE A 187 12.18 -5.34 -17.59
N VAL A 188 11.38 -4.26 -17.49
CA VAL A 188 11.33 -3.42 -16.28
C VAL A 188 10.85 -4.23 -15.09
N ALA A 189 9.82 -5.07 -15.25
CA ALA A 189 9.31 -5.95 -14.19
C ALA A 189 10.39 -6.85 -13.61
N ARG A 190 11.18 -7.49 -14.49
CA ARG A 190 12.27 -8.41 -14.10
C ARG A 190 13.40 -7.69 -13.40
N HIS A 191 13.88 -6.56 -13.93
CA HIS A 191 14.96 -5.80 -13.28
C HIS A 191 14.51 -5.21 -11.94
N LEU A 192 13.26 -4.77 -11.85
CA LEU A 192 12.69 -4.29 -10.60
C LEU A 192 12.56 -5.40 -9.56
N ALA A 193 12.10 -6.59 -9.97
CA ALA A 193 12.01 -7.74 -9.08
C ALA A 193 13.41 -8.11 -8.55
N GLU A 194 14.42 -8.22 -9.41
CA GLU A 194 15.80 -8.48 -8.99
C GLU A 194 16.34 -7.43 -8.01
N PHE A 195 16.06 -6.15 -8.28
CA PHE A 195 16.43 -5.04 -7.39
C PHE A 195 15.77 -5.16 -6.02
N ILE A 196 14.45 -5.40 -5.97
CA ILE A 196 13.69 -5.57 -4.72
C ILE A 196 14.17 -6.79 -3.96
N ALA A 197 14.41 -7.92 -4.63
CA ALA A 197 14.92 -9.14 -4.00
C ALA A 197 16.27 -8.89 -3.33
N THR A 198 17.20 -8.28 -4.07
CA THR A 198 18.54 -7.94 -3.57
C THR A 198 18.45 -6.97 -2.38
N GLN A 199 17.66 -5.90 -2.49
CA GLN A 199 17.49 -4.94 -1.40
C GLN A 199 16.84 -5.55 -0.17
N THR A 200 15.80 -6.36 -0.36
CA THR A 200 15.10 -7.04 0.73
C THR A 200 16.03 -7.97 1.48
N ALA A 201 16.86 -8.74 0.78
CA ALA A 201 17.88 -9.58 1.43
C ALA A 201 18.91 -8.74 2.21
N ILE A 202 19.37 -7.62 1.65
CA ILE A 202 20.32 -6.70 2.31
C ILE A 202 19.72 -6.09 3.58
N SER A 203 18.46 -5.66 3.52
CA SER A 203 17.79 -5.04 4.66
C SER A 203 17.30 -6.05 5.69
N SER A 204 17.07 -7.31 5.33
CA SER A 204 16.60 -8.33 6.29
C SER A 204 17.68 -8.73 7.30
N ARG A 205 17.26 -9.29 8.45
CA ARG A 205 18.16 -9.73 9.52
C ARG A 205 17.69 -10.98 10.27
N ILE A 206 18.63 -11.63 10.96
CA ILE A 206 18.37 -12.62 12.02
C ILE A 206 19.14 -12.17 13.27
N GLY A 207 18.43 -11.99 14.39
CA GLY A 207 19.00 -11.29 15.54
C GLY A 207 19.52 -9.90 15.13
N CYS A 208 20.81 -9.65 15.33
CA CYS A 208 21.50 -8.43 14.90
C CYS A 208 22.29 -8.57 13.58
N GLN A 209 22.31 -9.75 12.95
CA GLN A 209 23.10 -10.00 11.74
C GLN A 209 22.28 -9.82 10.47
N SER A 210 22.85 -9.15 9.45
CA SER A 210 22.23 -8.99 8.13
C SER A 210 22.05 -10.32 7.43
N ALA A 211 20.85 -10.57 6.91
CA ALA A 211 20.53 -11.83 6.25
C ALA A 211 21.37 -12.04 4.98
N PHE A 212 21.59 -10.98 4.20
CA PHE A 212 22.46 -11.04 3.03
C PHE A 212 23.89 -11.46 3.36
N ARG A 213 24.42 -11.02 4.51
CA ARG A 213 25.78 -11.39 4.90
C ARG A 213 25.89 -12.87 5.22
N CYS A 214 24.96 -13.39 6.00
CA CYS A 214 24.96 -14.77 6.47
C CYS A 214 24.67 -15.74 5.32
N LEU A 215 23.73 -15.40 4.43
CA LEU A 215 23.21 -16.34 3.44
C LEU A 215 23.83 -16.19 2.03
N TYR A 216 24.19 -14.97 1.61
CA TYR A 216 24.37 -14.64 0.18
C TYR A 216 25.69 -13.92 -0.17
N GLU A 217 26.59 -13.66 0.78
CA GLU A 217 27.84 -12.92 0.51
C GLU A 217 28.93 -13.86 -0.05
N PRO A 218 29.30 -13.75 -1.34
CA PRO A 218 30.29 -14.66 -1.92
C PRO A 218 31.74 -14.26 -1.59
N ARG A 219 31.97 -13.04 -1.07
CA ARG A 219 33.33 -12.53 -0.85
C ARG A 219 33.83 -13.04 0.51
N SER A 220 34.67 -14.07 0.49
CA SER A 220 35.25 -14.69 1.69
C SER A 220 35.90 -13.70 2.66
N ALA A 221 36.64 -12.70 2.16
CA ALA A 221 37.25 -11.65 2.98
C ALA A 221 36.21 -10.81 3.76
N LYS A 222 35.00 -10.75 3.24
CA LYS A 222 33.86 -9.98 3.75
C LYS A 222 32.96 -10.86 4.64
N GLN A 223 32.91 -12.17 4.38
CA GLN A 223 32.34 -13.16 5.31
C GLN A 223 33.20 -13.31 6.58
N ALA A 224 34.52 -13.40 6.44
CA ALA A 224 35.45 -13.57 7.55
C ALA A 224 35.45 -12.40 8.55
N ARG A 225 34.91 -11.25 8.16
CA ARG A 225 34.73 -10.09 9.04
C ARG A 225 33.37 -10.09 9.76
N SER A 226 32.47 -11.01 9.45
CA SER A 226 31.15 -11.11 10.10
C SER A 226 31.30 -11.61 11.53
N LEU A 227 30.21 -11.55 12.31
CA LEU A 227 30.20 -11.98 13.72
C LEU A 227 30.20 -13.52 13.89
N GLY A 228 30.56 -14.29 12.85
CA GLY A 228 30.38 -15.74 12.78
C GLY A 228 28.98 -16.17 12.34
N ALA A 229 28.68 -17.46 12.43
CA ALA A 229 27.36 -18.02 12.15
C ALA A 229 26.31 -17.46 13.13
N PRO A 230 25.11 -17.08 12.65
CA PRO A 230 24.05 -16.62 13.53
C PRO A 230 23.52 -17.78 14.39
N THR A 231 23.02 -17.47 15.58
CA THR A 231 22.24 -18.42 16.36
C THR A 231 20.82 -18.46 15.81
N VAL A 232 20.41 -19.61 15.26
CA VAL A 232 19.08 -19.82 14.70
C VAL A 232 18.30 -20.77 15.61
N ASP A 233 17.07 -20.39 15.96
CA ASP A 233 16.13 -21.31 16.59
C ASP A 233 15.64 -22.30 15.51
N PRO A 234 15.93 -23.59 15.65
CA PRO A 234 15.53 -24.56 14.64
C PRO A 234 14.02 -24.88 14.65
N VAL A 235 13.29 -24.48 15.71
CA VAL A 235 11.82 -24.57 15.77
C VAL A 235 11.17 -23.35 15.11
N ASP A 236 11.78 -22.17 15.23
CA ASP A 236 11.37 -20.95 14.54
C ASP A 236 12.55 -20.25 13.85
N PRO A 237 12.97 -20.71 12.65
CA PRO A 237 14.12 -20.19 11.94
C PRO A 237 13.77 -18.91 11.17
N SER A 238 13.00 -18.01 11.77
CA SER A 238 12.43 -16.85 11.09
C SER A 238 13.30 -15.61 11.29
N GLY A 239 13.88 -15.14 10.19
CA GLY A 239 14.44 -13.80 10.08
C GLY A 239 13.35 -12.74 9.89
N THR A 240 13.74 -11.48 10.08
CA THR A 240 12.87 -10.31 9.94
C THR A 240 13.18 -9.57 8.64
N VAL A 241 12.14 -9.30 7.85
CA VAL A 241 12.22 -8.40 6.69
C VAL A 241 12.04 -6.97 7.17
N ILE A 242 13.07 -6.14 7.00
CA ILE A 242 13.06 -4.74 7.45
C ILE A 242 12.62 -3.82 6.32
N GLY A 243 11.60 -3.01 6.62
CA GLY A 243 11.04 -2.01 5.74
C GLY A 243 10.11 -2.59 4.67
N SER A 244 9.16 -1.77 4.24
CA SER A 244 8.10 -2.18 3.32
C SER A 244 8.30 -1.59 1.93
N TRP A 245 7.78 -2.29 0.92
CA TRP A 245 7.81 -1.88 -0.48
C TRP A 245 6.41 -1.66 -1.01
N ILE A 246 6.25 -0.67 -1.87
CA ILE A 246 5.03 -0.44 -2.64
C ILE A 246 5.44 -0.25 -4.08
N VAL A 247 4.83 -1.00 -5.00
CA VAL A 247 4.92 -0.77 -6.44
C VAL A 247 3.56 -0.25 -6.90
N ARG A 248 3.53 0.98 -7.41
CA ARG A 248 2.28 1.65 -7.83
C ARG A 248 2.37 2.20 -9.23
N GLY A 249 1.36 1.93 -10.05
CA GLY A 249 1.26 2.49 -11.40
C GLY A 249 0.25 1.72 -12.23
N GLN A 250 -0.27 2.34 -13.28
CA GLN A 250 -1.21 1.66 -14.17
C GLN A 250 -0.47 0.58 -14.97
N GLY A 251 -1.01 -0.64 -14.97
CA GLY A 251 -0.43 -1.82 -15.62
C GLY A 251 0.52 -2.63 -14.74
N VAL A 252 0.78 -2.23 -13.49
CA VAL A 252 1.73 -2.96 -12.62
C VAL A 252 1.25 -4.36 -12.22
N LYS A 253 -0.04 -4.70 -12.41
CA LYS A 253 -0.52 -6.10 -12.30
C LYS A 253 0.31 -7.06 -13.16
N ALA A 254 0.86 -6.60 -14.29
CA ALA A 254 1.75 -7.37 -15.15
C ALA A 254 3.06 -7.80 -14.45
N PHE A 255 3.46 -7.16 -13.36
CA PHE A 255 4.69 -7.49 -12.62
C PHE A 255 4.53 -8.71 -11.72
N ARG A 256 3.30 -9.16 -11.47
CA ARG A 256 2.99 -10.29 -10.59
C ARG A 256 3.85 -11.53 -10.87
N PRO A 257 4.02 -12.03 -12.11
CA PRO A 257 4.86 -13.19 -12.37
C PRO A 257 6.32 -13.00 -11.96
N ALA A 258 6.90 -11.82 -12.18
CA ALA A 258 8.27 -11.52 -11.76
C ALA A 258 8.35 -11.45 -10.22
N LEU A 259 7.38 -10.80 -9.57
CA LEU A 259 7.35 -10.65 -8.11
C LEU A 259 7.11 -11.98 -7.37
N THR A 260 6.33 -12.91 -7.94
CA THR A 260 6.16 -14.27 -7.35
C THR A 260 7.46 -15.07 -7.25
N ARG A 261 8.45 -14.71 -8.08
CA ARG A 261 9.73 -15.41 -8.22
C ARG A 261 10.89 -14.62 -7.63
N LEU A 262 10.61 -13.63 -6.77
CA LEU A 262 11.64 -12.80 -6.13
C LEU A 262 12.79 -13.61 -5.51
N HIS A 263 12.48 -14.72 -4.82
CA HIS A 263 13.48 -15.59 -4.20
C HIS A 263 14.48 -16.17 -5.22
N THR A 264 14.00 -16.55 -6.41
CA THR A 264 14.84 -17.20 -7.43
C THR A 264 16.00 -16.35 -7.94
N HIS A 265 15.95 -15.03 -7.74
CA HIS A 265 17.03 -14.12 -8.12
C HIS A 265 18.27 -14.23 -7.21
N LEU A 266 18.17 -14.93 -6.07
CA LEU A 266 19.28 -15.08 -5.12
C LEU A 266 19.63 -16.54 -4.84
N ASP A 267 18.88 -17.51 -5.36
CA ASP A 267 19.06 -18.94 -5.07
C ASP A 267 20.47 -19.43 -5.48
N ASP A 268 20.98 -18.98 -6.63
CA ASP A 268 22.33 -19.30 -7.12
C ASP A 268 23.46 -18.65 -6.31
N ARG A 269 23.10 -17.81 -5.32
CA ARG A 269 24.04 -17.07 -4.48
C ARG A 269 24.09 -17.59 -3.05
N LEU A 270 23.28 -18.58 -2.68
CA LEU A 270 23.34 -19.20 -1.36
C LEU A 270 24.74 -19.75 -1.08
N GLN A 271 25.24 -19.51 0.13
CA GLN A 271 26.58 -19.89 0.56
C GLN A 271 26.55 -21.11 1.48
N GLU A 272 25.83 -22.17 1.09
CA GLU A 272 25.59 -23.37 1.92
C GLU A 272 26.89 -24.06 2.40
N ASP A 273 27.96 -23.94 1.63
CA ASP A 273 29.27 -24.53 1.95
C ASP A 273 30.15 -23.64 2.84
N ALA A 274 29.72 -22.43 3.20
CA ALA A 274 30.52 -21.51 4.00
C ALA A 274 30.47 -21.89 5.49
N GLU A 275 31.61 -21.82 6.18
CA GLU A 275 31.71 -22.15 7.62
C GLU A 275 30.80 -21.29 8.51
N SER A 276 30.48 -20.07 8.08
CA SER A 276 29.59 -19.14 8.79
C SER A 276 28.12 -19.25 8.37
N PHE A 277 27.77 -20.22 7.52
CA PHE A 277 26.40 -20.41 7.05
C PHE A 277 25.57 -21.14 8.10
N GLU A 278 24.42 -20.57 8.43
CA GLU A 278 23.37 -21.23 9.20
C GLU A 278 22.03 -20.99 8.47
N PRO A 279 21.22 -22.03 8.25
CA PRO A 279 19.97 -21.91 7.49
C PRO A 279 18.89 -21.17 8.28
N PHE A 280 18.29 -20.14 7.68
CA PHE A 280 17.07 -19.49 8.19
C PHE A 280 16.28 -18.83 7.06
N LEU A 281 15.06 -18.39 7.37
CA LEU A 281 14.09 -17.89 6.39
C LEU A 281 13.63 -16.47 6.69
N CYS A 282 13.73 -15.57 5.71
CA CYS A 282 13.06 -14.27 5.73
C CYS A 282 11.81 -14.33 4.86
N ARG A 283 10.63 -14.11 5.44
CA ARG A 283 9.34 -14.20 4.72
C ARG A 283 8.82 -12.81 4.38
N GLN A 284 8.61 -12.55 3.09
CA GLN A 284 7.99 -11.32 2.59
C GLN A 284 6.62 -11.65 2.00
N ARG A 285 5.58 -11.11 2.61
CA ARG A 285 4.22 -11.19 2.06
C ARG A 285 4.06 -10.16 0.95
N ILE A 286 3.48 -10.60 -0.16
CA ILE A 286 3.12 -9.76 -1.28
C ILE A 286 1.60 -9.66 -1.33
N VAL A 287 1.09 -8.43 -1.32
CA VAL A 287 -0.34 -8.12 -1.21
C VAL A 287 -0.80 -7.26 -2.38
N THR A 288 -1.93 -7.63 -2.99
CA THR A 288 -2.66 -6.77 -3.96
C THR A 288 -4.03 -6.35 -3.46
N ASP A 289 -4.48 -6.85 -2.31
CA ASP A 289 -5.78 -6.48 -1.78
C ASP A 289 -5.73 -5.07 -1.18
N ALA A 290 -6.39 -4.13 -1.86
CA ALA A 290 -6.51 -2.77 -1.38
C ALA A 290 -7.39 -2.65 -0.13
N THR A 291 -8.17 -3.66 0.25
CA THR A 291 -9.13 -3.55 1.37
C THR A 291 -8.47 -3.31 2.73
N PRO A 292 -7.54 -4.15 3.21
CA PRO A 292 -6.82 -3.87 4.45
C PRO A 292 -6.05 -2.54 4.39
N ALA A 293 -5.45 -2.25 3.23
CA ALA A 293 -4.72 -1.03 2.96
C ALA A 293 -5.59 0.24 3.11
N LEU A 294 -6.80 0.22 2.55
CA LEU A 294 -7.79 1.29 2.64
C LEU A 294 -8.24 1.49 4.10
N ARG A 295 -8.55 0.41 4.82
CA ARG A 295 -8.97 0.50 6.24
C ARG A 295 -7.87 1.11 7.11
N ARG A 296 -6.65 0.59 7.05
CA ARG A 296 -5.49 1.15 7.77
C ARG A 296 -5.26 2.62 7.42
N THR A 297 -5.40 2.96 6.13
CA THR A 297 -5.24 4.35 5.68
C THR A 297 -6.32 5.27 6.25
N ALA A 298 -7.59 4.85 6.25
CA ALA A 298 -8.68 5.60 6.87
C ALA A 298 -8.44 5.80 8.37
N GLU A 299 -8.09 4.73 9.10
CA GLU A 299 -7.78 4.78 10.52
C GLU A 299 -6.67 5.79 10.83
N ARG A 300 -5.57 5.73 10.07
CA ARG A 300 -4.43 6.65 10.23
C ARG A 300 -4.83 8.11 9.98
N VAL A 301 -5.57 8.38 8.90
CA VAL A 301 -5.99 9.75 8.55
C VAL A 301 -6.99 10.31 9.55
N LEU A 302 -8.00 9.51 9.94
CA LEU A 302 -9.02 9.94 10.89
C LEU A 302 -8.43 10.13 12.29
N SER A 303 -7.54 9.24 12.74
CA SER A 303 -6.82 9.41 14.00
C SER A 303 -6.00 10.70 14.02
N ALA A 304 -5.27 11.02 12.93
CA ALA A 304 -4.56 12.29 12.80
C ALA A 304 -5.49 13.52 12.82
N LYS A 305 -6.78 13.34 12.53
CA LYS A 305 -7.84 14.35 12.60
C LYS A 305 -8.64 14.29 13.91
N ARG A 306 -8.26 13.43 14.85
CA ARG A 306 -8.96 13.15 16.11
C ARG A 306 -10.41 12.72 15.87
N MET A 307 -10.59 11.85 14.89
CA MET A 307 -11.88 11.27 14.51
C MET A 307 -11.83 9.75 14.63
N ALA A 308 -12.94 9.17 15.08
CA ALA A 308 -13.10 7.73 15.16
C ALA A 308 -13.29 7.12 13.76
N SER A 309 -12.58 6.04 13.47
CA SER A 309 -12.78 5.23 12.27
C SER A 309 -13.85 4.17 12.55
N THR A 310 -15.04 4.34 11.97
CA THR A 310 -16.13 3.35 12.08
C THR A 310 -16.21 2.49 10.83
N ARG A 311 -16.81 1.30 10.92
CA ARG A 311 -17.08 0.45 9.75
C ARG A 311 -17.86 1.20 8.67
N GLN A 312 -18.86 1.97 9.09
CA GLN A 312 -19.67 2.80 8.21
C GLN A 312 -18.83 3.83 7.45
N THR A 313 -17.95 4.55 8.16
CA THR A 313 -17.05 5.53 7.55
C THR A 313 -16.12 4.88 6.54
N VAL A 314 -15.50 3.75 6.90
CA VAL A 314 -14.57 3.02 6.03
C VAL A 314 -15.29 2.46 4.80
N ALA A 315 -16.44 1.82 4.97
CA ALA A 315 -17.25 1.28 3.88
C ALA A 315 -17.65 2.36 2.87
N LEU A 316 -18.18 3.49 3.36
CA LEU A 316 -18.58 4.59 2.49
C LEU A 316 -17.38 5.25 1.80
N ALA A 317 -16.26 5.42 2.51
CA ALA A 317 -15.08 6.04 1.96
C ALA A 317 -14.45 5.18 0.85
N ARG A 318 -14.42 3.86 1.03
CA ARG A 318 -13.95 2.88 0.04
C ARG A 318 -14.80 2.86 -1.24
N LEU A 319 -16.09 3.23 -1.15
CA LEU A 319 -16.96 3.32 -2.32
C LEU A 319 -16.48 4.40 -3.31
N PHE A 320 -15.98 5.52 -2.79
CA PHE A 320 -15.57 6.70 -3.57
C PHE A 320 -14.06 6.83 -3.72
N ALA A 321 -13.29 5.89 -3.19
CA ALA A 321 -11.84 5.95 -3.23
C ALA A 321 -11.28 4.55 -3.55
N PRO A 322 -10.82 4.30 -4.79
CA PRO A 322 -10.28 3.00 -5.19
C PRO A 322 -9.02 2.59 -4.45
N SER A 323 -8.32 3.54 -3.84
CA SER A 323 -6.96 3.34 -3.35
C SER A 323 -6.64 4.09 -2.06
N PRO A 324 -5.60 3.65 -1.33
CA PRO A 324 -5.08 4.38 -0.17
C PRO A 324 -4.81 5.86 -0.44
N TRP A 325 -4.25 6.21 -1.60
CA TRP A 325 -3.90 7.59 -1.93
C TRP A 325 -5.14 8.45 -2.16
N ALA A 326 -6.10 7.98 -2.96
CA ALA A 326 -7.37 8.68 -3.15
C ALA A 326 -8.08 8.83 -1.79
N LEU A 327 -8.18 7.74 -1.03
CA LEU A 327 -8.86 7.73 0.25
C LEU A 327 -8.27 8.74 1.23
N ALA A 328 -6.95 8.74 1.40
CA ALA A 328 -6.29 9.66 2.29
C ALA A 328 -6.45 11.11 1.85
N GLU A 329 -6.36 11.38 0.55
CA GLU A 329 -6.55 12.72 0.01
C GLU A 329 -7.99 13.22 0.28
N GLY A 330 -9.00 12.37 0.13
CA GLY A 330 -10.40 12.71 0.40
C GLY A 330 -10.63 12.99 1.88
N LEU A 331 -10.27 12.03 2.74
CA LEU A 331 -10.46 12.16 4.19
C LEU A 331 -9.62 13.30 4.80
N TRP A 332 -8.46 13.63 4.21
CA TRP A 332 -7.64 14.74 4.70
C TRP A 332 -8.29 16.11 4.54
N ARG A 333 -9.31 16.24 3.67
CA ARG A 333 -10.11 17.46 3.52
C ARG A 333 -11.02 17.72 4.73
N LEU A 334 -11.33 16.69 5.52
CA LEU A 334 -12.12 16.84 6.74
C LEU A 334 -11.43 17.78 7.72
N GLN A 335 -12.23 18.58 8.41
CA GLN A 335 -11.75 19.44 9.50
C GLN A 335 -11.47 18.58 10.73
N GLY A 336 -10.26 18.68 11.30
CA GLY A 336 -9.92 17.96 12.54
C GLY A 336 -10.80 18.40 13.72
N GLN A 337 -10.94 17.54 14.71
CA GLN A 337 -11.68 17.85 15.94
C GLN A 337 -10.75 18.44 17.01
N ASP A 338 -11.35 19.17 17.95
CA ASP A 338 -10.64 19.69 19.12
C ASP A 338 -10.33 18.59 20.13
N ALA A 339 -9.42 18.88 21.07
CA ALA A 339 -9.02 17.90 22.08
C ALA A 339 -10.23 17.55 22.99
N GLY A 340 -10.51 16.26 23.13
CA GLY A 340 -11.63 15.76 23.95
C GLY A 340 -12.95 15.55 23.19
N GLU A 341 -13.01 15.86 21.89
CA GLU A 341 -14.22 15.73 21.06
C GLU A 341 -14.10 14.62 20.00
N GLU A 342 -13.53 13.47 20.36
CA GLU A 342 -13.37 12.37 19.43
C GLU A 342 -14.73 11.80 18.99
N ARG A 343 -15.02 11.90 17.69
CA ARG A 343 -16.25 11.38 17.07
C ARG A 343 -15.98 10.86 15.67
N ALA A 344 -16.90 10.05 15.14
CA ALA A 344 -16.86 9.68 13.73
C ALA A 344 -17.20 10.88 12.82
N PRO A 345 -16.71 10.91 11.58
CA PRO A 345 -17.19 11.85 10.56
C PRO A 345 -18.68 11.68 10.29
N TYR A 346 -19.41 12.78 10.16
CA TYR A 346 -20.80 12.72 9.71
C TYR A 346 -20.88 12.39 8.21
N LEU A 347 -22.00 11.81 7.77
CA LEU A 347 -22.19 11.44 6.36
C LEU A 347 -22.17 12.65 5.42
N ASP A 348 -22.64 13.81 5.86
CA ASP A 348 -22.57 15.05 5.07
C ASP A 348 -21.14 15.58 4.92
N GLU A 349 -20.30 15.36 5.93
CA GLU A 349 -18.88 15.72 5.88
C GLU A 349 -18.13 14.82 4.89
N LEU A 350 -18.45 13.52 4.87
CA LEU A 350 -17.92 12.57 3.88
C LEU A 350 -18.42 12.91 2.47
N ARG A 351 -19.71 13.20 2.30
CA ARG A 351 -20.28 13.68 1.03
C ARG A 351 -19.51 14.90 0.51
N TRP A 352 -19.32 15.90 1.38
CA TRP A 352 -18.59 17.10 1.03
C TRP A 352 -17.15 16.78 0.66
N ALA A 353 -16.43 16.02 1.49
CA ALA A 353 -15.02 15.69 1.27
C ALA A 353 -14.78 15.01 -0.08
N PHE A 354 -15.59 13.99 -0.42
CA PHE A 354 -15.48 13.28 -1.70
C PHE A 354 -16.05 14.09 -2.88
N GLY A 355 -17.00 14.99 -2.64
CA GLY A 355 -17.50 15.92 -3.65
C GLY A 355 -16.47 16.96 -4.10
N GLN A 356 -15.49 17.32 -3.26
CA GLN A 356 -14.40 18.25 -3.59
C GLN A 356 -13.17 17.57 -4.22
N ALA A 357 -13.24 16.26 -4.41
CA ALA A 357 -12.12 15.48 -4.88
C ALA A 357 -12.10 15.38 -6.42
N ASP A 358 -10.93 15.15 -7.03
CA ASP A 358 -10.83 14.98 -8.48
C ASP A 358 -11.56 13.69 -8.88
N GLU A 359 -12.66 13.84 -9.63
CA GLU A 359 -13.50 12.71 -10.01
C GLU A 359 -12.75 11.64 -10.83
N ARG A 360 -11.66 12.02 -11.52
CA ARG A 360 -10.83 11.11 -12.31
C ARG A 360 -10.07 10.10 -11.45
N VAL A 361 -9.77 10.47 -10.22
CA VAL A 361 -9.04 9.64 -9.26
C VAL A 361 -10.02 8.90 -8.34
N PHE A 362 -10.99 9.62 -7.79
CA PHE A 362 -11.90 9.09 -6.77
C PHE A 362 -12.95 8.15 -7.33
N LEU A 363 -13.56 8.50 -8.46
CA LEU A 363 -14.65 7.69 -9.03
C LEU A 363 -14.16 6.67 -10.06
N ALA A 364 -12.84 6.50 -10.21
CA ALA A 364 -12.24 5.47 -11.05
C ALA A 364 -12.48 4.05 -10.52
N GLY A 365 -12.70 3.91 -9.20
CA GLY A 365 -12.93 2.63 -8.53
C GLY A 365 -14.37 2.13 -8.52
N LEU A 366 -15.32 2.95 -8.97
CA LEU A 366 -16.71 2.51 -9.04
C LEU A 366 -16.78 1.29 -9.97
N PRO A 367 -17.39 0.17 -9.55
CA PRO A 367 -17.22 -1.12 -10.22
C PRO A 367 -18.01 -1.29 -11.52
N PHE A 368 -18.67 -0.23 -11.97
CA PHE A 368 -19.27 -0.14 -13.30
C PHE A 368 -18.22 0.44 -14.27
N ASP A 369 -18.36 0.23 -15.58
CA ASP A 369 -17.55 0.98 -16.55
C ASP A 369 -17.97 2.46 -16.51
N VAL A 370 -17.46 3.18 -15.51
CA VAL A 370 -17.84 4.56 -15.22
C VAL A 370 -17.08 5.43 -16.20
N THR A 371 -17.74 5.73 -17.32
CA THR A 371 -17.23 6.67 -18.30
C THR A 371 -16.89 8.01 -17.63
N PRO A 372 -15.96 8.82 -18.19
CA PRO A 372 -15.67 10.16 -17.67
C PRO A 372 -16.95 11.00 -17.45
N THR A 373 -17.95 10.82 -18.32
CA THR A 373 -19.27 11.46 -18.20
C THR A 373 -20.01 11.03 -16.93
N VAL A 374 -20.08 9.73 -16.61
CA VAL A 374 -20.74 9.27 -15.39
C VAL A 374 -20.00 9.76 -14.14
N ARG A 375 -18.66 9.78 -14.17
CA ARG A 375 -17.86 10.34 -13.06
C ARG A 375 -18.21 11.81 -12.81
N ALA A 376 -18.27 12.61 -13.86
CA ALA A 376 -18.68 14.03 -13.76
C ALA A 376 -20.11 14.18 -13.22
N ILE A 377 -21.05 13.32 -13.65
CA ILE A 377 -22.43 13.32 -13.15
C ILE A 377 -22.49 12.98 -11.66
N VAL A 378 -21.82 11.92 -11.21
CA VAL A 378 -21.80 11.51 -9.81
C VAL A 378 -21.10 12.56 -8.94
N ALA A 379 -20.00 13.15 -9.40
CA ALA A 379 -19.33 14.26 -8.71
C ALA A 379 -20.24 15.49 -8.59
N ALA A 380 -21.02 15.81 -9.62
CA ALA A 380 -22.02 16.88 -9.55
C ALA A 380 -23.15 16.57 -8.55
N LEU A 381 -23.56 15.31 -8.41
CA LEU A 381 -24.53 14.89 -7.40
C LEU A 381 -23.96 15.01 -5.98
N LEU A 382 -22.70 14.61 -5.75
CA LEU A 382 -22.03 14.77 -4.46
C LEU A 382 -21.91 16.23 -4.05
N ARG A 383 -21.52 17.11 -4.97
CA ARG A 383 -21.40 18.57 -4.75
C ARG A 383 -22.74 19.30 -4.63
N GLY A 384 -23.77 18.79 -5.30
CA GLY A 384 -25.10 19.38 -5.28
C GLY A 384 -25.77 19.27 -3.91
N GLY A 385 -26.88 19.98 -3.72
CA GLY A 385 -27.74 19.83 -2.54
C GLY A 385 -28.97 18.97 -2.86
N PRO A 386 -30.13 19.59 -3.13
CA PRO A 386 -31.40 18.90 -3.34
C PRO A 386 -31.43 18.07 -4.64
N ALA A 387 -32.49 17.28 -4.77
CA ALA A 387 -32.78 16.52 -5.98
C ALA A 387 -32.76 17.42 -7.21
N SER A 388 -32.20 16.88 -8.31
CA SER A 388 -31.89 17.68 -9.49
C SER A 388 -32.55 17.08 -10.71
N THR A 389 -33.22 17.94 -11.47
CA THR A 389 -33.77 17.56 -12.77
C THR A 389 -32.62 17.16 -13.71
N GLN A 390 -32.95 16.42 -14.78
CA GLN A 390 -31.96 16.03 -15.78
C GLN A 390 -31.22 17.24 -16.38
N ARG A 391 -31.91 18.38 -16.53
CA ARG A 391 -31.33 19.62 -17.07
C ARG A 391 -30.31 20.22 -16.11
N GLU A 392 -30.68 20.40 -14.85
CA GLU A 392 -29.81 20.96 -13.81
C GLU A 392 -28.59 20.06 -13.55
N LEU A 393 -28.81 18.74 -13.57
CA LEU A 393 -27.73 17.78 -13.43
C LEU A 393 -26.71 17.88 -14.57
N ALA A 394 -27.19 17.97 -15.81
CA ALA A 394 -26.34 18.13 -16.98
C ALA A 394 -25.50 19.43 -16.90
N GLU A 395 -26.15 20.54 -16.53
CA GLU A 395 -25.49 21.84 -16.37
C GLU A 395 -24.40 21.80 -15.30
N ARG A 396 -24.70 21.30 -14.09
CA ARG A 396 -23.70 21.23 -13.00
C ARG A 396 -22.56 20.26 -13.29
N ALA A 397 -22.83 19.18 -14.04
CA ALA A 397 -21.80 18.22 -14.43
C ALA A 397 -20.97 18.70 -15.63
N GLY A 398 -21.35 19.80 -16.29
CA GLY A 398 -20.67 20.28 -17.50
C GLY A 398 -20.84 19.33 -18.70
N VAL A 399 -21.97 18.62 -18.78
CA VAL A 399 -22.28 17.65 -19.85
C VAL A 399 -23.60 17.99 -20.53
N THR A 400 -23.91 17.33 -21.64
CA THR A 400 -25.20 17.54 -22.31
C THR A 400 -26.32 16.75 -21.62
N THR A 401 -27.56 17.23 -21.73
CA THR A 401 -28.74 16.47 -21.26
C THR A 401 -28.85 15.11 -21.95
N GLN A 402 -28.46 15.02 -23.21
CA GLN A 402 -28.39 13.76 -23.95
C GLN A 402 -27.34 12.82 -23.36
N SER A 403 -26.20 13.32 -22.90
CA SER A 403 -25.18 12.52 -22.21
C SER A 403 -25.72 11.90 -20.92
N VAL A 404 -26.51 12.65 -20.13
CA VAL A 404 -27.21 12.11 -18.95
C VAL A 404 -28.19 11.01 -19.36
N ARG A 405 -28.94 11.20 -20.45
CA ARG A 405 -29.88 10.19 -20.98
C ARG A 405 -29.17 8.92 -21.44
N ASN A 406 -28.06 9.07 -22.17
CA ASN A 406 -27.27 7.95 -22.70
C ASN A 406 -26.65 7.10 -21.59
N ASN A 407 -26.39 7.69 -20.42
CA ASN A 407 -25.84 6.97 -19.26
C ASN A 407 -26.91 6.63 -18.19
N ARG A 408 -28.20 6.69 -18.54
CA ARG A 408 -29.30 6.45 -17.59
C ARG A 408 -29.24 5.06 -16.98
N GLU A 409 -28.84 4.05 -17.74
CA GLU A 409 -28.74 2.67 -17.24
C GLU A 409 -27.75 2.56 -16.06
N THR A 410 -26.59 3.20 -16.16
CA THR A 410 -25.61 3.25 -15.07
C THR A 410 -26.16 3.98 -13.85
N LEU A 411 -26.88 5.09 -14.04
CA LEU A 411 -27.52 5.83 -12.94
C LEU A 411 -28.62 5.01 -12.27
N VAL A 412 -29.41 4.26 -13.03
CA VAL A 412 -30.42 3.32 -12.50
C VAL A 412 -29.75 2.17 -11.75
N ALA A 413 -28.59 1.68 -12.22
CA ALA A 413 -27.83 0.66 -11.48
C ALA A 413 -27.36 1.19 -10.11
N LEU A 414 -26.86 2.43 -10.05
CA LEU A 414 -26.50 3.08 -8.78
C LEU A 414 -27.72 3.34 -7.88
N GLN A 415 -28.89 3.63 -8.47
CA GLN A 415 -30.15 3.73 -7.73
C GLN A 415 -30.56 2.39 -7.11
N ARG A 416 -30.50 1.28 -7.87
CA ARG A 416 -30.80 -0.08 -7.39
C ARG A 416 -29.87 -0.54 -6.28
N LEU A 417 -28.63 -0.06 -6.31
CA LEU A 417 -27.65 -0.24 -5.22
C LEU A 417 -27.91 0.68 -4.02
N GLY A 418 -29.00 1.44 -4.03
CA GLY A 418 -29.37 2.34 -2.96
C GLY A 418 -28.40 3.50 -2.77
N LEU A 419 -27.63 3.88 -3.79
CA LEU A 419 -26.71 5.03 -3.74
C LEU A 419 -27.36 6.31 -4.25
N LEU A 420 -28.34 6.18 -5.15
CA LEU A 420 -29.10 7.31 -5.70
C LEU A 420 -30.61 7.15 -5.40
N THR A 421 -31.33 8.26 -5.41
CA THR A 421 -32.80 8.30 -5.52
C THR A 421 -33.22 9.18 -6.70
N THR A 422 -34.44 8.95 -7.19
CA THR A 422 -35.05 9.68 -8.31
C THR A 422 -36.42 10.27 -7.98
N ASP A 423 -36.91 10.19 -6.74
CA ASP A 423 -38.30 10.52 -6.38
C ASP A 423 -38.69 11.95 -6.79
N ASP A 424 -37.80 12.92 -6.50
CA ASP A 424 -37.94 14.33 -6.88
C ASP A 424 -36.86 14.78 -7.90
N GLY A 425 -36.31 13.83 -8.66
CA GLY A 425 -35.13 14.01 -9.51
C GLY A 425 -33.90 13.31 -8.95
N TRP A 426 -32.79 13.37 -9.69
CA TRP A 426 -31.57 12.64 -9.34
C TRP A 426 -30.89 13.23 -8.10
N ARG A 427 -30.61 12.37 -7.13
CA ARG A 427 -29.96 12.74 -5.87
C ARG A 427 -29.10 11.61 -5.34
N VAL A 428 -27.94 11.92 -4.76
CA VAL A 428 -27.16 10.94 -3.99
C VAL A 428 -27.76 10.76 -2.58
N ARG A 429 -27.86 9.51 -2.12
CA ARG A 429 -28.40 9.13 -0.81
C ARG A 429 -27.37 9.36 0.31
N LEU A 430 -26.90 10.60 0.40
CA LEU A 430 -26.10 11.13 1.51
C LEU A 430 -26.71 12.46 1.95
N PRO A 431 -26.71 12.81 3.25
CA PRO A 431 -27.31 14.04 3.70
C PRO A 431 -26.46 15.25 3.29
N THR A 432 -27.08 16.41 3.12
CA THR A 432 -26.38 17.70 3.14
C THR A 432 -26.15 18.14 4.58
N ARG A 433 -25.43 19.26 4.77
CA ARG A 433 -25.15 19.79 6.12
C ARG A 433 -26.43 20.17 6.85
N GLU A 434 -27.42 20.70 6.13
CA GLU A 434 -28.73 21.08 6.66
C GLU A 434 -29.52 19.86 7.15
N GLU A 435 -29.32 18.71 6.51
CA GLU A 435 -30.04 17.45 6.79
C GLU A 435 -29.29 16.52 7.76
N ARG A 436 -28.15 16.96 8.32
CA ARG A 436 -27.26 16.13 9.17
C ARG A 436 -27.97 15.37 10.29
N HIS A 437 -29.02 15.97 10.85
CA HIS A 437 -29.81 15.42 11.95
C HIS A 437 -31.16 14.87 11.51
N GLU A 438 -31.44 14.89 10.21
CA GLU A 438 -32.66 14.30 9.66
C GLU A 438 -32.46 12.79 9.47
N TYR A 439 -33.30 12.00 10.14
CA TYR A 439 -33.39 10.55 9.94
C TYR A 439 -34.29 10.22 8.73
N ALA A 440 -34.47 11.16 7.80
CA ALA A 440 -35.39 11.02 6.69
C ALA A 440 -35.00 9.85 5.77
N VAL A 441 -36.00 9.03 5.44
CA VAL A 441 -35.91 7.98 4.42
C VAL A 441 -35.42 8.62 3.12
N GLY A 442 -34.31 8.13 2.56
CA GLY A 442 -33.71 8.64 1.32
C GLY A 442 -32.42 9.46 1.48
N CYS A 443 -32.05 9.86 2.70
CA CYS A 443 -30.80 10.60 2.95
C CYS A 443 -29.60 9.69 3.27
N ARG A 444 -29.76 8.37 3.22
CA ARG A 444 -28.72 7.38 3.54
C ARG A 444 -28.69 6.26 2.51
N PRO A 445 -27.50 5.68 2.21
CA PRO A 445 -27.45 4.56 1.29
C PRO A 445 -28.15 3.35 1.89
N GLN A 446 -28.94 2.64 1.10
CA GLN A 446 -29.87 1.62 1.59
C GLN A 446 -29.19 0.44 2.28
N TYR A 447 -28.03 0.01 1.75
CA TYR A 447 -27.32 -1.18 2.22
C TYR A 447 -26.07 -0.85 3.02
N LEU A 448 -25.88 0.40 3.45
CA LEU A 448 -24.69 0.81 4.18
C LEU A 448 -24.70 0.19 5.58
N VAL A 449 -23.65 -0.56 5.91
CA VAL A 449 -23.41 -1.07 7.26
C VAL A 449 -23.32 0.08 8.27
N GLY A 450 -23.94 -0.07 9.45
CA GLY A 450 -23.84 0.93 10.52
C GLY A 450 -24.43 0.48 11.84
N ASP A 451 -24.02 1.14 12.92
CA ASP A 451 -24.34 0.81 14.32
C ASP A 451 -25.68 1.41 14.80
N TRP A 452 -26.66 1.51 13.89
CA TRP A 452 -27.89 2.27 14.14
C TRP A 452 -28.87 1.47 15.02
N THR A 453 -28.70 1.60 16.34
CA THR A 453 -29.52 0.99 17.40
C THR A 453 -29.53 -0.55 17.40
N ALA A 454 -29.74 -1.15 18.57
CA ALA A 454 -29.70 -2.59 18.80
C ALA A 454 -30.73 -3.44 18.02
N HIS A 455 -31.47 -2.86 17.06
CA HIS A 455 -32.62 -3.46 16.39
C HIS A 455 -32.63 -3.33 14.86
N ASP A 456 -31.70 -2.61 14.21
CA ASP A 456 -31.63 -2.61 12.75
C ASP A 456 -30.74 -3.76 12.27
N HIS A 457 -31.37 -4.79 11.72
CA HIS A 457 -30.67 -5.87 11.03
C HIS A 457 -29.87 -5.29 9.86
N VAL A 458 -28.54 -5.42 9.90
CA VAL A 458 -27.73 -5.28 8.68
C VAL A 458 -28.24 -6.32 7.69
N PRO A 459 -28.78 -5.92 6.52
CA PRO A 459 -29.30 -6.89 5.57
C PRO A 459 -28.13 -7.76 5.09
N SER A 460 -28.31 -9.08 5.11
CA SER A 460 -27.31 -9.98 4.55
C SER A 460 -27.13 -9.70 3.06
N LEU A 461 -25.96 -10.03 2.51
CA LEU A 461 -25.75 -9.93 1.06
C LEU A 461 -26.86 -10.62 0.26
N ALA A 462 -27.34 -11.78 0.74
CA ALA A 462 -28.44 -12.50 0.11
C ALA A 462 -29.74 -11.69 0.07
N ALA A 463 -30.08 -10.97 1.14
CA ALA A 463 -31.24 -10.07 1.17
C ALA A 463 -31.06 -8.90 0.19
N CYS A 464 -29.89 -8.27 0.17
CA CYS A 464 -29.58 -7.20 -0.78
C CYS A 464 -29.65 -7.67 -2.25
N LEU A 465 -29.11 -8.86 -2.53
CA LEU A 465 -29.17 -9.47 -3.86
C LEU A 465 -30.60 -9.81 -4.27
N HIS A 466 -31.42 -10.26 -3.32
CA HIS A 466 -32.82 -10.53 -3.56
C HIS A 466 -33.57 -9.27 -4.02
N ASP A 467 -33.33 -8.14 -3.37
CA ASP A 467 -33.91 -6.84 -3.76
C ASP A 467 -33.42 -6.40 -5.13
N VAL A 468 -32.10 -6.45 -5.38
CA VAL A 468 -31.49 -6.08 -6.68
C VAL A 468 -32.04 -6.93 -7.82
N LEU A 469 -32.13 -8.25 -7.64
CA LEU A 469 -32.66 -9.18 -8.65
C LEU A 469 -34.16 -8.94 -8.90
N GLY A 470 -34.93 -8.64 -7.86
CA GLY A 470 -36.33 -8.24 -7.95
C GLY A 470 -36.51 -6.96 -8.78
N ASP A 471 -35.73 -5.92 -8.49
CA ASP A 471 -35.73 -4.64 -9.21
C ASP A 471 -35.25 -4.74 -10.66
N CYS A 472 -34.46 -5.78 -10.96
CA CYS A 472 -34.06 -6.13 -12.32
C CYS A 472 -35.10 -6.99 -13.05
N GLY A 473 -36.16 -7.45 -12.38
CA GLY A 473 -37.23 -8.26 -12.98
C GLY A 473 -36.80 -9.68 -13.34
N VAL A 474 -35.80 -10.24 -12.64
CA VAL A 474 -35.31 -11.60 -12.90
C VAL A 474 -36.36 -12.63 -12.46
N ASP A 475 -36.79 -13.51 -13.38
CA ASP A 475 -37.77 -14.57 -13.08
C ASP A 475 -37.17 -15.57 -12.07
N ARG A 476 -37.93 -15.88 -11.03
CA ARG A 476 -37.52 -16.82 -9.98
C ARG A 476 -37.59 -18.28 -10.42
N ARG A 477 -38.47 -18.61 -11.38
CA ARG A 477 -38.86 -19.99 -11.70
C ARG A 477 -37.78 -20.87 -12.36
N PRO A 478 -36.87 -20.36 -13.22
CA PRO A 478 -35.79 -21.18 -13.79
C PRO A 478 -34.61 -21.42 -12.82
N LEU A 479 -34.64 -20.85 -11.62
CA LEU A 479 -33.46 -20.57 -10.80
C LEU A 479 -33.67 -20.92 -9.31
N GLU A 480 -34.62 -21.81 -9.01
CA GLU A 480 -34.94 -22.22 -7.64
C GLU A 480 -33.70 -22.68 -6.87
N ASP A 481 -32.72 -23.32 -7.51
CA ASP A 481 -31.48 -23.74 -6.87
C ASP A 481 -30.58 -22.56 -6.44
N CYS A 482 -30.48 -21.51 -7.27
CA CYS A 482 -29.72 -20.30 -6.93
C CYS A 482 -30.43 -19.46 -5.86
N TRP A 483 -31.76 -19.36 -5.95
CA TRP A 483 -32.59 -18.68 -4.96
C TRP A 483 -32.66 -19.43 -3.64
N ALA A 484 -32.71 -20.76 -3.66
CA ALA A 484 -32.62 -21.61 -2.47
C ALA A 484 -31.24 -21.51 -1.85
N ALA A 485 -30.17 -21.46 -2.66
CA ALA A 485 -28.82 -21.27 -2.15
C ALA A 485 -28.63 -19.88 -1.52
N LEU A 486 -29.25 -18.81 -2.06
CA LEU A 486 -29.38 -17.48 -1.42
C LEU A 486 -30.21 -17.52 -0.12
N SER A 487 -31.19 -18.42 -0.01
CA SER A 487 -32.10 -18.51 1.14
C SER A 487 -31.54 -19.34 2.30
N VAL A 488 -30.60 -20.26 2.03
CA VAL A 488 -29.99 -21.17 3.02
C VAL A 488 -28.61 -20.69 3.50
N GLY A 489 -28.00 -19.73 2.78
CA GLY A 489 -26.71 -19.11 3.11
C GLY A 489 -26.27 -18.14 2.02
N SER A 490 -24.99 -17.75 1.99
CA SER A 490 -24.42 -16.94 0.90
C SER A 490 -23.81 -17.89 -0.16
N PRO A 491 -24.42 -18.09 -1.34
CA PRO A 491 -23.96 -19.05 -2.36
C PRO A 491 -22.75 -18.51 -3.11
N PRO A 492 -21.67 -19.27 -3.33
CA PRO A 492 -20.40 -18.74 -3.83
C PRO A 492 -20.57 -17.80 -5.04
N PRO A 493 -19.88 -16.65 -5.07
CA PRO A 493 -20.07 -15.58 -6.05
C PRO A 493 -19.91 -16.09 -7.48
N GLU A 494 -19.03 -17.07 -7.70
CA GLU A 494 -18.77 -17.67 -8.99
C GLU A 494 -20.04 -18.29 -9.58
N ARG A 495 -20.85 -18.98 -8.77
CA ARG A 495 -22.11 -19.59 -9.23
C ARG A 495 -23.13 -18.54 -9.66
N LEU A 496 -23.19 -17.41 -8.95
CA LEU A 496 -24.07 -16.31 -9.32
C LEU A 496 -23.58 -15.65 -10.62
N LEU A 497 -22.27 -15.49 -10.78
CA LEU A 497 -21.66 -14.89 -11.96
C LEU A 497 -21.71 -15.78 -13.20
N ASP A 498 -21.69 -17.11 -13.04
CA ASP A 498 -21.90 -18.06 -14.14
C ASP A 498 -23.28 -17.90 -14.77
N HIS A 499 -24.30 -17.66 -13.94
CA HIS A 499 -25.68 -17.43 -14.41
C HIS A 499 -25.95 -15.98 -14.79
N TRP A 500 -25.36 -15.02 -14.07
CA TRP A 500 -25.56 -13.59 -14.25
C TRP A 500 -24.24 -12.81 -14.19
N PRO A 501 -23.44 -12.82 -15.28
CA PRO A 501 -22.17 -12.09 -15.33
C PRO A 501 -22.32 -10.59 -15.04
N TRP A 502 -23.49 -10.01 -15.37
CA TRP A 502 -23.83 -8.61 -15.12
C TRP A 502 -23.94 -8.26 -13.62
N LEU A 503 -24.02 -9.23 -12.70
CA LEU A 503 -24.02 -8.99 -11.25
C LEU A 503 -22.64 -8.62 -10.70
N GLY A 504 -21.55 -8.83 -11.44
CA GLY A 504 -20.19 -8.55 -10.96
C GLY A 504 -20.03 -7.14 -10.37
N PRO A 505 -20.44 -6.08 -11.07
CA PRO A 505 -20.45 -4.73 -10.52
C PRO A 505 -21.29 -4.57 -9.24
N TYR A 506 -22.45 -5.22 -9.16
CA TYR A 506 -23.35 -5.13 -8.01
C TYR A 506 -22.74 -5.80 -6.77
N LEU A 507 -22.19 -7.01 -6.94
CA LEU A 507 -21.49 -7.74 -5.87
C LEU A 507 -20.31 -6.95 -5.31
N ARG A 508 -19.56 -6.24 -6.17
CA ARG A 508 -18.46 -5.37 -5.73
C ARG A 508 -18.95 -4.21 -4.87
N VAL A 509 -20.02 -3.49 -5.26
CA VAL A 509 -20.56 -2.40 -4.44
C VAL A 509 -21.16 -2.92 -3.14
N LEU A 510 -21.98 -3.97 -3.20
CA LEU A 510 -22.64 -4.53 -2.02
C LEU A 510 -21.59 -5.08 -1.03
N GLY A 511 -20.56 -5.76 -1.51
CA GLY A 511 -19.46 -6.21 -0.67
C GLY A 511 -18.75 -5.06 0.06
N VAL A 512 -18.59 -3.89 -0.60
CA VAL A 512 -18.03 -2.69 0.04
C VAL A 512 -18.99 -2.11 1.07
N LEU A 513 -20.27 -1.94 0.73
CA LEU A 513 -21.29 -1.34 1.59
C LEU A 513 -21.57 -2.17 2.85
N LEU A 514 -21.53 -3.50 2.72
CA LEU A 514 -21.76 -4.46 3.80
C LEU A 514 -20.47 -4.79 4.58
N ASP A 515 -19.32 -4.28 4.15
CA ASP A 515 -17.99 -4.66 4.65
C ASP A 515 -17.66 -6.16 4.53
N GLU A 516 -18.35 -6.88 3.62
CA GLU A 516 -18.19 -8.31 3.35
C GLU A 516 -17.23 -8.60 2.19
N THR A 517 -16.47 -7.61 1.72
CA THR A 517 -15.57 -7.69 0.55
C THR A 517 -14.61 -8.89 0.48
N ALA A 518 -14.38 -9.60 1.59
CA ALA A 518 -13.46 -10.72 1.66
C ALA A 518 -13.89 -12.01 0.96
N SER A 519 -15.18 -12.21 0.76
CA SER A 519 -15.70 -13.47 0.20
C SER A 519 -16.29 -13.34 -1.20
N TRP A 520 -16.38 -12.12 -1.77
CA TRP A 520 -17.30 -11.86 -2.90
C TRP A 520 -16.77 -11.07 -4.10
N VAL A 521 -15.54 -10.57 -4.06
CA VAL A 521 -14.95 -9.88 -5.21
C VAL A 521 -14.29 -10.92 -6.13
N PRO A 522 -14.72 -11.05 -7.40
CA PRO A 522 -14.20 -12.07 -8.33
C PRO A 522 -12.78 -11.80 -8.82
N GLU A 523 -12.16 -10.65 -8.48
CA GLU A 523 -10.71 -10.54 -8.66
C GLU A 523 -10.02 -11.35 -7.57
N PRO A 524 -9.19 -12.35 -7.92
CA PRO A 524 -8.51 -13.16 -6.94
C PRO A 524 -7.65 -12.24 -6.09
N ARG A 525 -7.95 -12.20 -4.78
CA ARG A 525 -7.04 -11.66 -3.78
C ARG A 525 -5.73 -12.41 -3.94
N TRP A 526 -4.73 -11.72 -4.48
CA TRP A 526 -3.43 -12.31 -4.59
C TRP A 526 -2.64 -11.93 -3.36
N GLU A 527 -2.52 -12.92 -2.49
CA GLU A 527 -1.56 -12.92 -1.42
C GLU A 527 -0.62 -14.09 -1.67
N THR A 528 0.68 -13.81 -1.73
CA THR A 528 1.71 -14.85 -1.73
C THR A 528 2.75 -14.50 -0.70
N THR A 529 3.36 -15.50 -0.10
CA THR A 529 4.59 -15.30 0.66
C THR A 529 5.75 -15.74 -0.22
N VAL A 530 6.73 -14.86 -0.40
CA VAL A 530 8.05 -15.22 -0.93
C VAL A 530 8.99 -15.39 0.24
N THR A 531 9.82 -16.43 0.16
CA THR A 531 10.77 -16.76 1.22
C THR A 531 12.19 -16.63 0.68
N TYR A 532 13.03 -15.87 1.38
CA TYR A 532 14.46 -15.79 1.15
C TYR A 532 15.18 -16.68 2.16
N GLY A 533 16.29 -17.29 1.76
CA GLY A 533 17.07 -18.23 2.55
C GLY A 533 16.61 -19.68 2.38
N VAL A 534 17.05 -20.54 3.30
CA VAL A 534 16.75 -21.98 3.30
C VAL A 534 16.37 -22.42 4.70
N ALA A 535 15.39 -23.33 4.81
CA ALA A 535 14.95 -23.84 6.10
C ALA A 535 16.01 -24.79 6.67
N PRO A 536 16.20 -24.84 8.01
CA PRO A 536 16.96 -25.91 8.64
C PRO A 536 16.40 -27.29 8.31
N ASP A 537 17.26 -28.31 8.28
CA ASP A 537 16.84 -29.67 8.03
C ASP A 537 15.93 -30.20 9.15
N ALA A 538 14.91 -30.99 8.80
CA ALA A 538 13.94 -31.52 9.77
C ALA A 538 14.58 -32.35 10.90
N GLN A 539 15.76 -32.96 10.65
CA GLN A 539 16.52 -33.68 11.67
C GLN A 539 17.18 -32.74 12.69
N GLN A 540 17.64 -31.56 12.28
CA GLN A 540 18.20 -30.53 13.18
C GLN A 540 17.11 -29.98 14.11
N ALA A 541 15.91 -29.73 13.59
CA ALA A 541 14.75 -29.31 14.39
C ALA A 541 14.36 -30.37 15.44
N THR A 542 14.35 -31.64 15.06
CA THR A 542 13.98 -32.73 15.96
C THR A 542 15.02 -32.97 17.07
N LEU A 543 16.31 -32.87 16.75
CA LEU A 543 17.40 -33.02 17.72
C LEU A 543 17.45 -31.87 18.74
N ALA A 544 17.16 -30.65 18.31
CA ALA A 544 17.09 -29.49 19.21
C ALA A 544 15.88 -29.54 20.15
N MET A 545 14.70 -29.96 19.65
CA MET A 545 13.53 -30.19 20.50
C MET A 545 13.82 -31.26 21.57
N ALA A 546 14.52 -32.33 21.22
CA ALA A 546 14.90 -33.40 22.16
C ALA A 546 15.99 -33.00 23.16
N ALA A 547 16.71 -31.89 22.95
CA ALA A 547 17.72 -31.37 23.86
C ALA A 547 17.19 -30.28 24.81
N ALA A 548 15.98 -29.77 24.55
CA ALA A 548 15.29 -28.77 25.38
C ALA A 548 14.33 -29.38 26.41
N ASP A 549 13.96 -30.66 26.23
CA ASP A 549 13.27 -31.52 27.20
C ASP A 549 14.28 -32.21 28.14
#